data_AF-A0A1M4SW80-F1
#
_entry.id   AF-A0A1M4SW80-F1
#
_cell.length_a   1.000
_cell.length_b   1.000
_cell.length_c   1.000
_cell.angle_alpha   90.00
_cell.angle_beta   90.00
_cell.angle_gamma   90.00
#
_symmetry.space_group_name_H-M   'P 1'
#
loop_
_entity.id
_entity.type
_entity.pdbx_description
1 polymer ?
#
loop_
_entity_poly.entity_id
_entity_poly.type
_entity_poly.pdbx_seq_one_letter_code
_entity_poly.pdbx_strand_id
1 'polypeptide(L)'
;MNYLILSIIFGLIPFFQLFIKGWLFFLISLILFIIFYHILKNRGKQAFSFLAATILGSEAFALLFGFTNFFILFYLLVVSGIFLVAANEEKKFDILKEHIKNNNFNFKDWNFYHLFFGRGEISSLEEIGKLISSTFAIGENHIAYSLKTPNGDYYNQIISKEDIESYNLYDIKGKQELYYAKMQDLFIPNKQIRTLHKPYLESFCLTILLKNGELISFYEEPDVLQKIIKNLDDL
;
A
#
# COMPACT_ATOMS: atom_id res chain seq x y z
N MET A 1 -10.45 -10.00 15.15
CA MET A 1 -11.26 -10.64 14.10
C MET A 1 -10.32 -11.48 13.23
N ASN A 2 -10.61 -12.75 12.98
CA ASN A 2 -9.72 -13.59 12.18
C ASN A 2 -9.95 -13.27 10.69
N TYR A 3 -9.05 -12.50 10.08
CA TYR A 3 -9.20 -12.00 8.71
C TYR A 3 -9.30 -13.12 7.66
N LEU A 4 -8.78 -14.31 7.98
CA LEU A 4 -8.94 -15.51 7.15
C LEU A 4 -10.40 -15.97 7.07
N ILE A 5 -11.16 -15.89 8.17
CA ILE A 5 -12.58 -16.23 8.18
C ILE A 5 -13.37 -15.23 7.32
N LEU A 6 -12.99 -13.95 7.36
CA LEU A 6 -13.56 -12.95 6.46
C LEU A 6 -13.25 -13.31 5.00
N SER A 7 -11.99 -13.61 4.67
CA SER A 7 -11.62 -14.02 3.30
C SER A 7 -12.38 -15.24 2.81
N ILE A 8 -12.73 -16.19 3.68
CA ILE A 8 -13.61 -17.32 3.34
C ILE A 8 -15.01 -16.84 3.00
N ILE A 9 -15.64 -16.06 3.90
CA ILE A 9 -17.02 -15.59 3.72
C ILE A 9 -17.17 -14.79 2.42
N PHE A 10 -16.24 -13.88 2.15
CA PHE A 10 -16.26 -13.07 0.94
C PHE A 10 -15.77 -13.83 -0.31
N GLY A 11 -14.94 -14.86 -0.14
CA GLY A 11 -14.58 -15.78 -1.21
C GLY A 11 -15.74 -16.64 -1.72
N LEU A 12 -16.83 -16.73 -0.95
CA LEU A 12 -18.07 -17.42 -1.33
C LEU A 12 -19.07 -16.53 -2.08
N ILE A 13 -18.75 -15.25 -2.34
CA ILE A 13 -19.59 -14.33 -3.12
C ILE A 13 -20.06 -14.93 -4.46
N PRO A 14 -19.26 -15.72 -5.20
CA PRO A 14 -19.74 -16.37 -6.43
C PRO A 14 -21.00 -17.23 -6.24
N PHE A 15 -21.24 -17.79 -5.04
CA PHE A 15 -22.49 -18.53 -4.77
C PHE A 15 -23.74 -17.65 -4.72
N PHE A 16 -23.62 -16.32 -4.57
CA PHE A 16 -24.78 -15.41 -4.69
C PHE A 16 -25.40 -15.43 -6.09
N GLN A 17 -24.70 -15.95 -7.10
CA GLN A 17 -25.25 -16.20 -8.44
C GLN A 17 -26.50 -17.12 -8.42
N LEU A 18 -26.65 -17.95 -7.37
CA LEU A 18 -27.83 -18.79 -7.18
C LEU A 18 -29.11 -17.98 -6.93
N PHE A 19 -28.98 -16.82 -6.28
CA PHE A 19 -30.11 -15.98 -5.86
C PHE A 19 -30.26 -14.75 -6.75
N ILE A 20 -29.15 -14.18 -7.21
CA ILE A 20 -29.10 -12.91 -7.94
C ILE A 20 -28.35 -13.17 -9.25
N LYS A 21 -28.98 -12.91 -10.40
CA LYS A 21 -28.42 -13.19 -11.72
C LYS A 21 -28.16 -11.92 -12.53
N GLY A 22 -27.23 -12.02 -13.47
CA GLY A 22 -26.96 -10.97 -14.46
C GLY A 22 -26.36 -9.69 -13.84
N TRP A 23 -26.80 -8.53 -14.32
CA TRP A 23 -26.25 -7.22 -13.94
C TRP A 23 -26.37 -6.90 -12.45
N LEU A 24 -27.42 -7.41 -11.77
CA LEU A 24 -27.59 -7.19 -10.33
C LEU A 24 -26.50 -7.90 -9.52
N PHE A 25 -26.08 -9.10 -9.94
CA PHE A 25 -24.98 -9.82 -9.29
C PHE A 25 -23.69 -9.01 -9.40
N PHE A 26 -23.38 -8.53 -10.60
CA PHE A 26 -22.18 -7.75 -10.86
C PHE A 26 -22.09 -6.50 -9.98
N LEU A 27 -23.20 -5.75 -9.83
CA LEU A 27 -23.20 -4.49 -9.09
C LEU A 27 -23.02 -4.73 -7.59
N ILE A 28 -23.70 -5.75 -7.04
CA ILE A 28 -23.63 -6.11 -5.63
C ILE A 28 -22.26 -6.70 -5.30
N SER A 29 -21.75 -7.61 -6.13
CA SER A 29 -20.43 -8.22 -5.92
C SER A 29 -19.32 -7.18 -5.97
N LEU A 30 -19.39 -6.23 -6.92
CA LEU A 30 -18.40 -5.16 -7.04
C LEU A 30 -18.35 -4.30 -5.78
N ILE A 31 -19.50 -3.86 -5.27
CA ILE A 31 -19.58 -3.06 -4.04
C ILE A 31 -19.00 -3.84 -2.85
N LEU A 32 -19.34 -5.12 -2.72
CA LEU A 32 -18.81 -5.98 -1.66
C LEU A 32 -17.29 -6.13 -1.76
N PHE A 33 -16.73 -6.32 -2.96
CA PHE A 33 -15.29 -6.42 -3.16
C PHE A 33 -14.55 -5.10 -2.84
N ILE A 34 -15.14 -3.94 -3.15
CA ILE A 34 -14.57 -2.63 -2.80
C ILE A 34 -14.53 -2.45 -1.28
N ILE A 35 -15.65 -2.72 -0.60
CA ILE A 35 -15.73 -2.66 0.86
C ILE A 35 -14.69 -3.60 1.48
N PHE A 36 -14.59 -4.80 0.94
CA PHE A 36 -13.66 -5.81 1.44
C PHE A 36 -12.19 -5.43 1.26
N TYR A 37 -11.82 -4.87 0.11
CA TYR A 37 -10.49 -4.33 -0.12
C TYR A 37 -10.10 -3.32 0.96
N HIS A 38 -11.02 -2.43 1.33
CA HIS A 38 -10.76 -1.43 2.36
C HIS A 38 -10.61 -2.05 3.76
N ILE A 39 -11.40 -3.08 4.09
CA ILE A 39 -11.33 -3.79 5.38
C ILE A 39 -10.02 -4.58 5.51
N LEU A 40 -9.57 -5.21 4.43
CA LEU A 40 -8.34 -6.01 4.40
C LEU A 40 -7.07 -5.17 4.23
N LYS A 41 -7.17 -3.89 3.90
CA LYS A 41 -6.00 -3.02 3.75
C LYS A 41 -5.12 -3.11 5.01
N ASN A 42 -3.81 -3.27 4.81
CA ASN A 42 -2.78 -3.43 5.83
C ASN A 42 -2.89 -4.74 6.66
N ARG A 43 -3.75 -5.69 6.30
CA ARG A 43 -3.90 -6.99 6.99
C ARG A 43 -2.97 -8.08 6.47
N GLY A 44 -2.16 -7.78 5.46
CA GLY A 44 -1.12 -8.66 4.94
C GLY A 44 -1.53 -9.50 3.74
N LYS A 45 -0.52 -10.05 3.05
CA LYS A 45 -0.60 -10.79 1.79
C LYS A 45 -1.50 -12.01 1.89
N GLN A 46 -1.43 -12.73 3.01
CA GLN A 46 -2.13 -14.02 3.18
C GLN A 46 -3.64 -13.85 3.02
N ALA A 47 -4.23 -12.79 3.59
CA ALA A 47 -5.67 -12.56 3.53
C ALA A 47 -6.16 -12.31 2.09
N PHE A 48 -5.39 -11.54 1.32
CA PHE A 48 -5.70 -11.23 -0.09
C PHE A 48 -5.46 -12.41 -1.03
N SER A 49 -4.35 -13.14 -0.86
CA SER A 49 -4.06 -14.34 -1.65
C SER A 49 -5.09 -15.44 -1.38
N PHE A 50 -5.50 -15.61 -0.12
CA PHE A 50 -6.51 -16.59 0.25
C PHE A 50 -7.90 -16.22 -0.29
N LEU A 51 -8.27 -14.93 -0.28
CA LEU A 51 -9.49 -14.47 -0.93
C LEU A 51 -9.48 -14.79 -2.44
N ALA A 52 -8.41 -14.41 -3.14
CA ALA A 52 -8.28 -14.65 -4.58
C ALA A 52 -8.41 -16.15 -4.92
N ALA A 53 -7.76 -17.02 -4.12
CA ALA A 53 -7.88 -18.46 -4.25
C ALA A 53 -9.30 -18.97 -3.97
N THR A 54 -9.98 -18.41 -2.95
CA THR A 54 -11.34 -18.82 -2.58
C THR A 54 -12.36 -18.37 -3.63
N ILE A 55 -12.21 -17.19 -4.24
CA ILE A 55 -13.05 -16.72 -5.36
C ILE A 55 -12.92 -17.67 -6.56
N LEU A 56 -11.68 -18.04 -6.92
CA LEU A 56 -11.44 -18.98 -8.02
C LEU A 56 -11.99 -20.37 -7.71
N GLY A 57 -11.80 -20.84 -6.47
CA GLY A 57 -12.32 -22.12 -6.02
C GLY A 57 -13.84 -22.17 -6.06
N SER A 58 -14.53 -21.17 -5.52
CA SER A 58 -15.99 -21.10 -5.52
C SER A 58 -16.56 -20.95 -6.92
N GLU A 59 -15.90 -20.20 -7.81
CA GLU A 59 -16.30 -20.10 -9.21
C GLU A 59 -16.09 -21.43 -9.97
N ALA A 60 -15.00 -22.16 -9.72
CA ALA A 60 -14.79 -23.49 -10.30
C ALA A 60 -15.91 -24.46 -9.88
N PHE A 61 -16.34 -24.41 -8.61
CA PHE A 61 -17.52 -25.15 -8.15
C PHE A 61 -18.80 -24.70 -8.87
N ALA A 62 -19.06 -23.39 -8.96
CA ALA A 62 -20.25 -22.88 -9.64
C ALA A 62 -20.31 -23.27 -11.13
N LEU A 63 -19.16 -23.33 -11.81
CA LEU A 63 -19.02 -23.80 -13.18
C LEU A 63 -19.38 -25.28 -13.31
N LEU A 64 -18.88 -26.15 -12.41
CA LEU A 64 -19.18 -27.59 -12.43
C LEU A 64 -20.70 -27.88 -12.33
N PHE A 65 -21.44 -27.05 -11.61
CA PHE A 65 -22.90 -27.18 -11.49
C PHE A 65 -23.69 -26.36 -12.53
N GLY A 66 -23.02 -25.71 -13.49
CA GLY A 66 -23.66 -24.98 -14.59
C GLY A 66 -24.35 -23.68 -14.17
N PHE A 67 -23.98 -23.09 -13.04
CA PHE A 67 -24.58 -21.84 -12.54
C PHE A 67 -23.91 -20.58 -13.10
N THR A 68 -22.75 -20.74 -13.74
CA THR A 68 -21.89 -19.65 -14.21
C THR A 68 -22.05 -19.40 -15.71
N ASN A 69 -21.96 -18.12 -16.12
CA ASN A 69 -21.83 -17.70 -17.52
C ASN A 69 -20.40 -17.21 -17.79
N PHE A 70 -19.91 -17.33 -19.03
CA PHE A 70 -18.59 -16.88 -19.47
C PHE A 70 -18.27 -15.43 -19.08
N PHE A 71 -19.27 -14.54 -19.15
CA PHE A 71 -19.11 -13.14 -18.73
C PHE A 71 -18.77 -12.99 -17.24
N ILE A 72 -19.45 -13.76 -16.39
CA ILE A 72 -19.24 -13.73 -14.93
C ILE A 72 -17.90 -14.37 -14.57
N LEU A 73 -17.55 -15.47 -15.25
CA LEU A 73 -16.25 -16.12 -15.14
C LEU A 73 -15.11 -15.13 -15.40
N PHE A 74 -15.18 -14.42 -16.53
CA PHE A 74 -14.16 -13.44 -16.90
C PHE A 74 -14.06 -12.31 -15.87
N TYR A 75 -15.20 -11.78 -15.41
CA TYR A 75 -15.24 -10.77 -14.35
C TYR A 75 -14.54 -11.25 -13.07
N LEU A 76 -14.84 -12.45 -12.58
CA LEU A 76 -14.25 -12.98 -11.34
C LEU A 76 -12.76 -13.30 -11.49
N LEU A 77 -12.32 -13.70 -12.68
CA LEU A 77 -10.89 -13.83 -12.99
C LEU A 77 -10.16 -12.49 -12.88
N VAL A 78 -10.73 -11.42 -13.43
CA VAL A 78 -10.16 -10.06 -13.33
C VAL A 78 -10.11 -9.60 -11.87
N VAL A 79 -11.20 -9.79 -11.12
CA VAL A 79 -11.26 -9.44 -9.70
C VAL A 79 -10.21 -10.20 -8.89
N SER A 80 -10.08 -11.51 -9.12
CA SER A 80 -9.05 -12.33 -8.45
C SER A 80 -7.64 -11.84 -8.79
N GLY A 81 -7.38 -11.49 -10.05
CA GLY A 81 -6.12 -10.88 -10.48
C GLY A 81 -5.81 -9.57 -9.75
N ILE A 82 -6.79 -8.68 -9.60
CA ILE A 82 -6.64 -7.42 -8.84
C ILE A 82 -6.26 -7.69 -7.38
N PHE A 83 -6.93 -8.66 -6.74
CA PHE A 83 -6.60 -9.03 -5.36
C PHE A 83 -5.22 -9.68 -5.21
N LEU A 84 -4.73 -10.40 -6.21
CA LEU A 84 -3.35 -10.91 -6.24
C LEU A 84 -2.33 -9.78 -6.36
N VAL A 85 -2.60 -8.75 -7.16
CA VAL A 85 -1.77 -7.54 -7.23
C VAL A 85 -1.73 -6.84 -5.88
N ALA A 86 -2.89 -6.65 -5.24
CA ALA A 86 -2.98 -6.09 -3.90
C ALA A 86 -2.18 -6.93 -2.86
N ALA A 87 -2.24 -8.26 -2.96
CA ALA A 87 -1.46 -9.14 -2.11
C ALA A 87 0.06 -8.94 -2.28
N ASN A 88 0.52 -8.63 -3.50
CA ASN A 88 1.92 -8.33 -3.76
C ASN A 88 2.36 -6.99 -3.15
N GLU A 89 1.48 -5.99 -3.14
CA GLU A 89 1.75 -4.71 -2.47
C GLU A 89 1.85 -4.89 -0.95
N GLU A 90 0.92 -5.66 -0.37
CA GLU A 90 0.90 -5.99 1.06
C GLU A 90 2.10 -6.81 1.53
N LYS A 91 2.74 -7.56 0.63
CA LYS A 91 3.96 -8.34 0.93
C LYS A 91 5.05 -7.48 1.58
N LYS A 92 5.18 -6.21 1.18
CA LYS A 92 6.19 -5.29 1.72
C LYS A 92 5.97 -5.01 3.22
N PHE A 93 4.71 -4.87 3.62
CA PHE A 93 4.34 -4.71 5.03
C PHE A 93 4.57 -5.98 5.83
N ASP A 94 4.28 -7.15 5.25
CA ASP A 94 4.51 -8.43 5.93
C ASP A 94 6.00 -8.67 6.20
N ILE A 95 6.88 -8.30 5.27
CA ILE A 95 8.34 -8.39 5.46
C ILE A 95 8.79 -7.56 6.67
N LEU A 96 8.33 -6.32 6.78
CA LEU A 96 8.68 -5.46 7.91
C LEU A 96 8.09 -5.97 9.22
N LYS A 97 6.84 -6.46 9.21
CA LYS A 97 6.20 -7.08 10.39
C LYS A 97 6.96 -8.32 10.87
N GLU A 98 7.41 -9.17 9.95
CA GLU A 98 8.22 -10.35 10.25
C GLU A 98 9.58 -9.95 10.83
N HIS A 99 10.22 -8.92 10.28
CA HIS A 99 11.47 -8.40 10.80
C HIS A 99 11.33 -7.84 12.24
N ILE A 100 10.28 -7.07 12.51
CA ILE A 100 9.95 -6.57 13.86
C ILE A 100 9.73 -7.73 14.84
N LYS A 101 8.98 -8.75 14.42
CA LYS A 101 8.72 -9.95 15.21
C LYS A 101 10.00 -10.74 15.51
N ASN A 102 10.90 -10.87 14.53
CA ASN A 102 12.18 -11.58 14.70
C ASN A 102 13.13 -10.85 15.67
N ASN A 103 12.95 -9.54 15.86
CA ASN A 103 13.66 -8.74 16.86
C ASN A 103 12.92 -8.65 18.21
N ASN A 104 12.00 -9.58 18.51
CA ASN A 104 11.23 -9.67 19.76
C ASN A 104 10.30 -8.49 20.07
N PHE A 105 9.91 -7.71 19.06
CA PHE A 105 8.89 -6.67 19.22
C PHE A 105 7.49 -7.17 18.82
N ASN A 106 6.45 -6.66 19.50
CA ASN A 106 5.08 -6.94 19.13
C ASN A 106 4.63 -5.99 17.99
N PHE A 107 4.52 -6.51 16.77
CA PHE A 107 4.13 -5.73 15.59
C PHE A 107 2.74 -5.07 15.69
N LYS A 108 1.87 -5.49 16.62
CA LYS A 108 0.53 -4.92 16.77
C LYS A 108 0.54 -3.50 17.35
N ASP A 109 1.62 -3.16 18.04
CA ASP A 109 1.79 -1.88 18.72
C ASP A 109 2.48 -0.84 17.81
N TRP A 110 2.63 -1.18 16.53
CA TRP A 110 3.34 -0.38 15.53
C TRP A 110 2.38 0.15 14.47
N ASN A 111 2.55 1.42 14.11
CA ASN A 111 1.82 2.05 13.02
C ASN A 111 2.64 1.98 11.73
N PHE A 112 2.05 1.42 10.66
CA PHE A 112 2.73 1.18 9.39
C PHE A 112 2.30 2.20 8.32
N TYR A 113 3.28 2.69 7.58
CA TYR A 113 3.12 3.68 6.52
C TYR A 113 3.90 3.22 5.28
N HIS A 114 3.33 3.49 4.10
CA HIS A 114 4.09 3.42 2.85
C HIS A 114 4.70 4.79 2.62
N LEU A 115 6.02 4.83 2.41
CA LEU A 115 6.78 6.06 2.17
C LEU A 115 7.74 5.83 1.01
N PHE A 116 8.21 6.89 0.38
CA PHE A 116 9.34 6.83 -0.54
C PHE A 116 10.65 7.14 0.17
N PHE A 117 11.69 6.35 -0.04
CA PHE A 117 13.00 6.51 0.57
C PHE A 117 13.99 7.16 -0.41
N GLY A 118 14.73 8.15 0.06
CA GLY A 118 15.86 8.76 -0.62
C GLY A 118 17.13 8.68 0.23
N ARG A 119 18.28 8.45 -0.42
CA ARG A 119 19.58 8.44 0.25
C ARG A 119 20.12 9.88 0.34
N GLY A 120 20.23 10.43 1.56
CA GLY A 120 20.68 11.80 1.79
C GLY A 120 19.59 12.86 1.56
N GLU A 121 19.94 14.14 1.70
CA GLU A 121 19.02 15.25 1.40
C GLU A 121 18.81 15.37 -0.11
N ILE A 122 17.59 15.10 -0.58
CA ILE A 122 17.24 15.38 -1.97
C ILE A 122 16.94 16.87 -2.06
N SER A 123 17.63 17.53 -2.99
CA SER A 123 17.52 18.97 -3.21
C SER A 123 16.73 19.31 -4.48
N SER A 124 16.37 18.32 -5.30
CA SER A 124 15.70 18.54 -6.60
C SER A 124 14.56 17.55 -6.88
N LEU A 125 13.52 18.01 -7.59
CA LEU A 125 12.41 17.14 -8.04
C LEU A 125 12.87 16.06 -9.04
N GLU A 126 13.98 16.26 -9.74
CA GLU A 126 14.52 15.27 -10.70
C GLU A 126 15.01 14.00 -9.99
N GLU A 127 15.45 14.15 -8.75
CA GLU A 127 15.88 13.04 -7.88
C GLU A 127 14.70 12.29 -7.25
N ILE A 128 13.48 12.86 -7.27
CA ILE A 128 12.26 12.17 -6.82
C ILE A 128 11.97 10.94 -7.69
N GLY A 129 12.31 10.99 -8.98
CA GLY A 129 12.18 9.84 -9.89
C GLY A 129 13.09 8.65 -9.52
N LYS A 130 14.10 8.87 -8.67
CA LYS A 130 15.05 7.84 -8.19
C LYS A 130 14.66 7.28 -6.83
N LEU A 131 13.55 7.74 -6.24
CA LEU A 131 13.10 7.28 -4.94
C LEU A 131 12.74 5.80 -4.95
N ILE A 132 13.10 5.13 -3.86
CA ILE A 132 12.85 3.71 -3.68
C ILE A 132 11.58 3.57 -2.85
N SER A 133 10.64 2.73 -3.29
CA SER A 133 9.48 2.40 -2.46
C SER A 133 9.96 1.76 -1.15
N SER A 134 9.55 2.36 -0.03
CA SER A 134 9.87 1.89 1.31
C SER A 134 8.60 1.67 2.13
N THR A 135 8.74 0.88 3.18
CA THR A 135 7.72 0.73 4.21
C THR A 135 8.33 1.22 5.51
N PHE A 136 7.61 2.07 6.22
CA PHE A 136 8.04 2.64 7.50
C PHE A 136 7.07 2.21 8.59
N ALA A 137 7.58 1.96 9.78
CA ALA A 137 6.79 1.63 10.95
C ALA A 137 7.31 2.39 12.16
N ILE A 138 6.40 2.88 13.00
CA ILE A 138 6.72 3.57 14.25
C ILE A 138 6.04 2.86 15.41
N GLY A 139 6.83 2.44 16.39
CA GLY A 139 6.38 1.97 17.69
C GLY A 139 6.64 3.01 18.79
N GLU A 140 6.43 2.63 20.04
CA GLU A 140 6.61 3.53 21.20
C GLU A 140 8.02 4.12 21.27
N ASN A 141 9.05 3.27 21.29
CA ASN A 141 10.46 3.70 21.46
C ASN A 141 11.35 3.43 20.25
N HIS A 142 10.80 2.89 19.16
CA HIS A 142 11.58 2.46 18.00
C HIS A 142 10.89 2.87 16.70
N ILE A 143 11.70 3.11 15.68
CA ILE A 143 11.27 3.21 14.29
C ILE A 143 11.86 2.03 13.51
N ALA A 144 11.17 1.58 12.47
CA ALA A 144 11.66 0.53 11.61
C ALA A 144 11.31 0.84 10.17
N TYR A 145 12.19 0.49 9.25
CA TYR A 145 11.91 0.67 7.84
C TYR A 145 12.44 -0.48 7.00
N SER A 146 11.80 -0.68 5.85
CA SER A 146 12.16 -1.69 4.85
C SER A 146 12.21 -1.04 3.47
N LEU A 147 13.28 -1.26 2.73
CA LEU A 147 13.41 -0.81 1.35
C LEU A 147 13.83 -1.96 0.45
N LYS A 148 13.30 -1.96 -0.78
CA LYS A 148 13.68 -2.96 -1.79
C LYS A 148 14.92 -2.47 -2.54
N THR A 149 16.03 -3.18 -2.39
CA THR A 149 17.26 -2.91 -3.12
C THR A 149 17.12 -3.24 -4.60
N PRO A 150 17.94 -2.65 -5.49
CA PRO A 150 17.93 -2.95 -6.93
C PRO A 150 18.14 -4.44 -7.25
N ASN A 151 18.86 -5.17 -6.38
CA ASN A 151 19.13 -6.60 -6.52
C ASN A 151 17.91 -7.49 -6.18
N GLY A 152 16.83 -6.90 -5.69
CA GLY A 152 15.59 -7.61 -5.35
C GLY A 152 15.44 -7.94 -3.85
N ASP A 153 16.52 -7.83 -3.09
CA ASP A 153 16.54 -8.07 -1.64
C ASP A 153 15.94 -6.90 -0.86
N TYR A 154 15.41 -7.19 0.33
CA TYR A 154 14.88 -6.17 1.24
C TYR A 154 15.92 -5.83 2.30
N TYR A 155 16.32 -4.57 2.35
CA TYR A 155 17.08 -4.02 3.45
C TYR A 155 16.10 -3.58 4.54
N ASN A 156 16.27 -4.11 5.75
CA ASN A 156 15.40 -3.83 6.90
C ASN A 156 16.26 -3.32 8.05
N GLN A 157 15.83 -2.26 8.71
CA GLN A 157 16.51 -1.69 9.87
C GLN A 157 15.49 -1.31 10.95
N ILE A 158 15.88 -1.48 12.21
CA ILE A 158 15.17 -0.98 13.39
C ILE A 158 16.13 -0.02 14.10
N ILE A 159 15.64 1.16 14.48
CA ILE A 159 16.40 2.23 15.12
C ILE A 159 15.67 2.63 16.40
N SER A 160 16.40 2.78 17.51
CA SER A 160 15.83 3.35 18.74
C SER A 160 15.59 4.83 18.56
N LYS A 161 14.47 5.36 19.07
CA LYS A 161 14.22 6.81 19.09
C LYS A 161 15.30 7.55 19.87
N GLU A 162 15.95 6.89 20.85
CA GLU A 162 17.09 7.45 21.59
C GLU A 162 18.32 7.65 20.71
N ASP A 163 18.44 6.93 19.59
CA ASP A 163 19.55 7.08 18.64
C ASP A 163 19.33 8.21 17.64
N ILE A 164 18.14 8.83 17.65
CA ILE A 164 17.81 9.98 16.80
C ILE A 164 18.38 11.24 17.45
N GLU A 165 19.23 11.96 16.71
CA GLU A 165 19.80 13.23 17.15
C GLU A 165 18.87 14.40 16.79
N SER A 166 18.35 14.41 15.57
CA SER A 166 17.38 15.41 15.11
C SER A 166 16.53 14.87 13.96
N TYR A 167 15.35 15.46 13.75
CA TYR A 167 14.54 15.23 12.56
C TYR A 167 14.03 16.56 12.04
N ASN A 168 13.96 16.71 10.72
CA ASN A 168 13.49 17.92 10.06
C ASN A 168 12.42 17.59 9.03
N LEU A 169 11.40 18.43 8.96
CA LEU A 169 10.42 18.43 7.88
C LEU A 169 10.64 19.67 7.02
N TYR A 170 10.83 19.49 5.72
CA TYR A 170 10.92 20.62 4.78
C TYR A 170 10.15 20.35 3.50
N ASP A 171 9.73 21.43 2.85
CA ASP A 171 9.04 21.40 1.57
C ASP A 171 10.03 21.49 0.41
N ILE A 172 9.87 20.59 -0.56
CA ILE A 172 10.58 20.66 -1.83
C ILE A 172 9.59 21.18 -2.87
N LYS A 173 9.87 22.39 -3.36
CA LYS A 173 9.12 23.04 -4.42
C LYS A 173 9.94 23.08 -5.69
N GLY A 174 9.46 22.45 -6.74
CA GLY A 174 10.05 22.63 -8.07
C GLY A 174 9.00 23.08 -9.08
N LYS A 175 9.44 23.89 -10.05
CA LYS A 175 8.61 24.36 -11.14
C LYS A 175 8.28 23.18 -12.05
N GLN A 176 7.00 22.95 -12.31
CA GLN A 176 6.55 21.97 -13.30
C GLN A 176 5.94 22.72 -14.48
N GLU A 177 6.13 22.20 -15.69
CA GLU A 177 5.34 22.66 -16.84
C GLU A 177 3.86 22.37 -16.60
N LEU A 178 3.01 23.36 -16.89
CA LEU A 178 1.57 23.25 -16.72
C LEU A 178 1.04 22.09 -17.57
N TYR A 179 0.55 21.05 -16.89
CA TYR A 179 -0.06 19.92 -17.56
C TYR A 179 -1.51 20.25 -17.97
N TYR A 180 -1.77 20.20 -19.27
CA TYR A 180 -3.12 20.33 -19.83
C TYR A 180 -3.67 18.94 -20.14
N ALA A 181 -4.86 18.65 -19.64
CA ALA A 181 -5.54 17.37 -19.86
C ALA A 181 -5.78 17.16 -21.37
N LYS A 182 -5.38 15.99 -21.86
CA LYS A 182 -5.64 15.54 -23.23
C LYS A 182 -6.80 14.55 -23.23
N MET A 183 -7.52 14.45 -24.34
CA MET A 183 -8.63 13.49 -24.50
C MET A 183 -8.25 12.04 -24.14
N GLN A 184 -6.98 11.66 -24.35
CA GLN A 184 -6.45 10.33 -23.99
C GLN A 184 -6.42 10.06 -22.48
N ASP A 185 -6.32 11.09 -21.63
CA ASP A 185 -6.26 10.95 -20.18
C ASP A 185 -7.62 10.56 -19.58
N LEU A 186 -8.71 10.67 -20.36
CA LEU A 186 -10.04 10.18 -19.99
C LEU A 186 -10.14 8.65 -20.03
N PHE A 187 -9.26 7.99 -20.80
CA PHE A 187 -9.30 6.55 -21.01
C PHE A 187 -8.09 5.82 -20.41
N ILE A 188 -7.01 6.55 -20.13
CA ILE A 188 -5.78 6.01 -19.55
C ILE A 188 -5.46 6.82 -18.29
N PRO A 189 -5.35 6.19 -17.10
CA PRO A 189 -5.02 6.89 -15.88
C PRO A 189 -3.62 7.47 -15.98
N ASN A 190 -3.54 8.79 -16.18
CA ASN A 190 -2.29 9.51 -16.25
C ASN A 190 -1.93 10.07 -14.87
N LYS A 191 -0.71 9.77 -14.40
CA LYS A 191 -0.19 10.21 -13.10
C LYS A 191 -0.17 11.75 -12.96
N GLN A 192 -0.12 12.46 -14.09
CA GLN A 192 -0.04 13.94 -14.15
C GLN A 192 -1.39 14.64 -13.97
N ILE A 193 -2.53 13.91 -13.97
CA ILE A 193 -3.85 14.49 -13.69
C ILE A 193 -3.89 15.09 -12.27
N ARG A 194 -3.16 14.51 -11.31
CA ARG A 194 -3.10 15.02 -9.92
C ARG A 194 -2.42 16.38 -9.79
N THR A 195 -1.66 16.81 -10.80
CA THR A 195 -0.96 18.10 -10.82
C THR A 195 -1.56 19.09 -11.84
N LEU A 196 -2.77 18.82 -12.33
CA LEU A 196 -3.51 19.72 -13.24
C LEU A 196 -3.56 21.15 -12.68
N HIS A 197 -3.09 22.09 -13.50
CA HIS A 197 -3.04 23.53 -13.20
C HIS A 197 -2.18 23.96 -12.00
N LYS A 198 -1.38 23.06 -11.40
CA LYS A 198 -0.43 23.45 -10.35
C LYS A 198 0.87 23.95 -11.00
N PRO A 199 1.30 25.21 -10.76
CA PRO A 199 2.56 25.74 -11.31
C PRO A 199 3.80 25.16 -10.61
N TYR A 200 3.60 24.53 -9.45
CA TYR A 200 4.65 23.91 -8.66
C TYR A 200 4.24 22.49 -8.25
N LEU A 201 5.19 21.57 -8.30
CA LEU A 201 5.13 20.29 -7.63
C LEU A 201 5.67 20.50 -6.21
N GLU A 202 4.83 20.24 -5.22
CA GLU A 202 5.19 20.27 -3.81
C GLU A 202 5.29 18.82 -3.32
N SER A 203 6.44 18.47 -2.76
CA SER A 203 6.64 17.22 -2.03
C SER A 203 7.20 17.54 -0.66
N PHE A 204 6.84 16.76 0.35
CA PHE A 204 7.34 16.94 1.71
C PHE A 204 8.42 15.90 1.99
N CYS A 205 9.50 16.34 2.63
CA CYS A 205 10.60 15.48 3.04
C CYS A 205 10.66 15.45 4.57
N LEU A 206 10.82 14.25 5.12
CA LEU A 206 11.21 14.01 6.50
C LEU A 206 12.64 13.47 6.51
N THR A 207 13.57 14.23 7.07
CA THR A 207 14.94 13.75 7.34
C THR A 207 15.08 13.37 8.80
N ILE A 208 15.78 12.27 9.06
CA ILE A 208 16.11 11.76 10.39
C ILE A 208 17.63 11.63 10.45
N LEU A 209 18.27 12.41 11.31
CA LEU A 209 19.69 12.32 11.61
C LEU A 209 19.90 11.43 12.82
N LEU A 210 20.69 10.39 12.64
CA LEU A 210 21.09 9.47 13.70
C LEU A 210 22.39 9.94 14.36
N LYS A 211 22.58 9.60 15.64
CA LYS A 211 23.80 9.89 16.41
C LYS A 211 25.09 9.32 15.81
N ASN A 212 24.98 8.32 14.93
CA ASN A 212 26.10 7.76 14.18
C ASN A 212 26.49 8.60 12.94
N GLY A 213 25.81 9.73 12.69
CA GLY A 213 25.99 10.61 11.54
C GLY A 213 25.26 10.16 10.28
N GLU A 214 24.46 9.10 10.33
CA GLU A 214 23.67 8.65 9.20
C GLU A 214 22.41 9.50 9.03
N LEU A 215 22.18 9.99 7.81
CA LEU A 215 21.00 10.77 7.45
C LEU A 215 20.06 9.93 6.58
N ILE A 216 18.83 9.76 7.06
CA ILE A 216 17.78 8.99 6.41
C ILE A 216 16.67 9.94 5.97
N SER A 217 16.20 9.81 4.72
CA SER A 217 15.20 10.71 4.15
C SER A 217 13.98 9.96 3.61
N PHE A 218 12.79 10.40 4.03
CA PHE A 218 11.50 9.87 3.59
C PHE A 218 10.65 10.95 2.92
N TYR A 219 9.88 10.56 1.91
CA TYR A 219 9.05 11.46 1.11
C TYR A 219 7.65 10.88 1.01
N GLU A 220 6.65 11.69 1.35
CA GLU A 220 5.23 11.34 1.22
C GLU A 220 4.34 12.59 1.31
N GLU A 221 3.02 12.40 1.21
CA GLU A 221 2.02 13.43 1.50
C GLU A 221 2.19 14.03 2.92
N PRO A 222 1.94 15.34 3.09
CA PRO A 222 2.19 16.05 4.35
C PRO A 222 1.40 15.47 5.52
N ASP A 223 0.16 15.05 5.28
CA ASP A 223 -0.71 14.46 6.30
C ASP A 223 -0.13 13.17 6.90
N VAL A 224 0.64 12.40 6.12
CA VAL A 224 1.29 11.18 6.59
C VAL A 224 2.53 11.52 7.39
N LEU A 225 3.38 12.42 6.89
CA LEU A 225 4.61 12.82 7.58
C LEU A 225 4.32 13.54 8.89
N GLN A 226 3.29 14.38 8.95
CA GLN A 226 2.86 15.04 10.20
C GLN A 226 2.40 14.04 11.26
N LYS A 227 1.71 12.96 10.87
CA LYS A 227 1.36 11.87 11.81
C LYS A 227 2.59 11.16 12.35
N ILE A 228 3.62 10.99 11.52
CA ILE A 228 4.88 10.37 11.95
C ILE A 228 5.59 11.28 12.96
N ILE A 229 5.72 12.58 12.65
CA ILE A 229 6.34 13.57 13.53
C ILE A 229 5.62 13.66 14.87
N LYS A 230 4.29 13.72 14.86
CA LYS A 230 3.53 13.75 16.12
C LYS A 230 3.82 12.53 17.01
N ASN A 231 3.98 11.35 16.42
CA ASN A 231 4.37 10.14 17.16
C ASN A 231 5.85 10.12 17.59
N LEU A 232 6.71 10.93 16.95
CA LEU A 232 8.07 11.19 17.42
C LEU A 232 8.08 12.21 18.57
N ASP A 233 7.17 13.19 18.54
CA ASP A 233 7.02 14.27 19.52
C ASP A 233 6.30 13.86 20.82
N ASP A 234 5.36 12.88 20.77
CA ASP A 234 4.53 12.43 21.91
C ASP A 234 5.34 11.64 22.98
N LEU A 235 6.54 12.11 23.35
CA LEU A 235 7.41 11.64 24.43
C LEU A 235 7.53 12.66 25.56
#